data_AF-A0A832KDL3-F1
#
_entry.id   AF-A0A832KDL3-F1
#
_cell.length_a   1.000
_cell.length_b   1.000
_cell.length_c   1.000
_cell.angle_alpha   90.00
_cell.angle_beta   90.00
_cell.angle_gamma   90.00
#
_symmetry.space_group_name_H-M   'P 1'
#
loop_
_entity.id
_entity.type
_entity.pdbx_description
1 polymer ?
#
loop_
_entity_poly.entity_id
_entity_poly.type
_entity_poly.pdbx_seq_one_letter_code
_entity_poly.pdbx_strand_id
1 'polypeptide(L)'
;MHTEKTMKGRLFVNFITLILLNDLRGKVSAIKPRDRKYWDFKDMLNKVSTYSRIHFTGTYKDLWTVPTKAQRLIFSLLKIEYHWKGNTVNLEKPIEPEDNGEQEDEEP
;
A
#
# COMPACT_ATOMS: atom_id res chain seq x y z
N MET A 1 7.19 2.62 36.01
CA MET A 1 6.76 3.56 34.95
C MET A 1 5.54 2.99 34.23
N HIS A 2 4.39 2.96 34.90
CA HIS A 2 3.10 2.54 34.33
C HIS A 2 2.12 3.71 34.43
N THR A 3 2.36 4.75 33.64
CA THR A 3 1.41 5.85 33.52
C THR A 3 0.25 5.40 32.65
N GLU A 4 -0.98 5.61 33.09
CA GLU A 4 -2.22 5.22 32.40
C GLU A 4 -2.25 5.71 30.93
N LYS A 5 -1.66 6.89 30.69
CA LYS A 5 -1.46 7.48 29.36
C LYS A 5 -0.63 6.58 28.42
N THR A 6 0.44 5.95 28.92
CA THR A 6 1.30 5.04 28.14
C THR A 6 0.58 3.73 27.81
N MET A 7 -0.24 3.23 28.74
CA MET A 7 -1.06 2.03 28.50
C MET A 7 -2.14 2.27 27.44
N LYS A 8 -2.86 3.41 27.54
CA LYS A 8 -3.85 3.82 26.52
C LYS A 8 -3.21 4.01 25.16
N GLY A 9 -2.03 4.62 25.09
CA GLY A 9 -1.26 4.78 23.84
C GLY A 9 -0.90 3.44 23.21
N ARG A 10 -0.39 2.47 23.99
CA ARG A 10 -0.06 1.12 23.49
C ARG A 10 -1.31 0.39 22.99
N LEU A 11 -2.42 0.48 23.71
CA LEU A 11 -3.69 -0.15 23.29
C LEU A 11 -4.20 0.44 21.97
N PHE A 12 -4.10 1.76 21.81
CA PHE A 12 -4.47 2.44 20.57
C PHE A 12 -3.63 1.98 19.38
N VAL A 13 -2.29 1.95 19.53
CA VAL A 13 -1.40 1.45 18.46
C VAL A 13 -1.74 0.01 18.10
N ASN A 14 -1.92 -0.87 19.10
CA ASN A 14 -2.29 -2.26 18.85
C ASN A 14 -3.63 -2.38 18.09
N PHE A 15 -4.62 -1.57 18.45
CA PHE A 15 -5.91 -1.53 17.77
C PHE A 15 -5.76 -1.14 16.28
N ILE A 16 -5.00 -0.07 15.99
CA ILE A 16 -4.73 0.34 14.61
C ILE A 16 -3.97 -0.76 13.85
N THR A 17 -2.99 -1.41 14.47
CA THR A 17 -2.26 -2.52 13.82
C THR A 17 -3.18 -3.70 13.49
N LEU A 18 -4.16 -4.01 14.35
CA LEU A 18 -5.13 -5.07 14.10
C LEU A 18 -6.04 -4.75 12.91
N ILE A 19 -6.51 -3.50 12.79
CA ILE A 19 -7.32 -3.05 11.66
C ILE A 19 -6.53 -3.20 10.35
N LEU A 20 -5.31 -2.66 10.31
CA LEU A 20 -4.45 -2.71 9.13
C LEU A 20 -4.11 -4.15 8.74
N LEU A 21 -3.82 -5.00 9.72
CA LEU A 21 -3.48 -6.41 9.49
C LEU A 21 -4.68 -7.21 8.98
N ASN A 22 -5.88 -6.91 9.47
CA ASN A 22 -7.11 -7.55 8.99
C ASN A 22 -7.44 -7.15 7.54
N ASP A 23 -7.34 -5.85 7.21
CA ASP A 23 -7.50 -5.36 5.84
C ASP A 23 -6.50 -6.01 4.88
N LEU A 24 -5.21 -6.02 5.27
CA LEU A 24 -4.16 -6.67 4.48
C LEU A 24 -4.45 -8.16 4.28
N ARG A 25 -4.88 -8.86 5.33
CA ARG A 25 -5.24 -10.28 5.23
C ARG A 25 -6.40 -10.49 4.25
N GLY A 26 -7.40 -9.60 4.27
CA GLY A 26 -8.51 -9.61 3.31
C GLY A 26 -8.02 -9.47 1.86
N LYS A 27 -7.17 -8.46 1.60
CA LYS A 27 -6.57 -8.22 0.28
C LYS A 27 -5.73 -9.40 -0.21
N VAL A 28 -4.92 -9.98 0.67
CA VAL A 28 -4.08 -11.14 0.33
C VAL A 28 -4.93 -12.37 0.03
N SER A 29 -5.99 -12.61 0.81
CA SER A 29 -6.92 -13.72 0.59
C SER A 29 -7.74 -13.60 -0.70
N ALA A 30 -7.99 -12.37 -1.18
CA ALA A 30 -8.66 -12.15 -2.46
C ALA A 30 -7.78 -12.56 -3.67
N ILE A 31 -6.45 -12.63 -3.49
CA ILE A 31 -5.50 -13.02 -4.53
C ILE A 31 -5.37 -14.55 -4.57
N LYS A 32 -5.43 -15.14 -5.77
CA LYS A 32 -5.27 -16.59 -5.95
C LYS A 32 -3.91 -17.06 -5.41
N PRO A 33 -3.84 -18.17 -4.66
CA PRO A 33 -2.58 -18.65 -4.07
C PRO A 33 -1.45 -18.85 -5.09
N ARG A 34 -1.77 -19.33 -6.29
CA ARG A 34 -0.80 -19.54 -7.36
C ARG A 34 -0.09 -18.25 -7.78
N ASP A 35 -0.84 -17.15 -7.88
CA ASP A 35 -0.32 -15.85 -8.37
C ASP A 35 0.61 -15.20 -7.36
N ARG A 36 0.31 -15.39 -6.06
CA ARG A 36 1.14 -14.93 -4.94
C ARG A 36 2.23 -15.93 -4.53
N LYS A 37 2.51 -16.96 -5.34
CA LYS A 37 3.49 -18.02 -5.02
C LYS A 37 3.26 -18.69 -3.66
N TYR A 38 1.99 -18.82 -3.28
CA TYR A 38 1.52 -19.37 -2.01
C TYR A 38 2.01 -18.63 -0.76
N TRP A 39 2.51 -17.40 -0.91
CA TRP A 39 2.91 -16.56 0.23
C TRP A 39 1.69 -16.13 1.04
N ASP A 40 1.83 -16.14 2.37
CA ASP A 40 0.84 -15.57 3.27
C ASP A 40 1.09 -14.06 3.49
N PHE A 41 0.17 -13.37 4.16
CA PHE A 41 0.29 -11.94 4.44
C PHE A 41 1.58 -11.60 5.21
N LYS A 42 2.01 -12.48 6.13
CA LYS A 42 3.28 -12.31 6.88
C LYS A 42 4.49 -12.41 5.97
N ASP A 43 4.50 -13.36 5.04
CA ASP A 43 5.60 -13.53 4.08
C ASP A 43 5.70 -12.33 3.14
N MET A 44 4.55 -11.82 2.69
CA MET A 44 4.49 -10.62 1.86
C MET A 44 5.04 -9.41 2.61
N LEU A 45 4.62 -9.19 3.86
CA LEU A 45 5.14 -8.11 4.73
C LEU A 45 6.65 -8.21 4.93
N ASN A 46 7.16 -9.41 5.24
CA ASN A 46 8.59 -9.63 5.44
C ASN A 46 9.43 -9.37 4.19
N LYS A 47 8.85 -9.57 2.99
CA LYS A 47 9.55 -9.30 1.73
C LYS A 47 9.59 -7.82 1.37
N VAL A 48 8.57 -7.06 1.75
CA VAL A 48 8.50 -5.61 1.48
C VAL A 48 9.13 -4.76 2.58
N SER A 49 9.42 -5.32 3.76
CA SER A 49 9.98 -4.59 4.91
C SER A 49 11.30 -3.87 4.62
N THR A 50 12.08 -4.34 3.65
CA THR A 50 13.35 -3.73 3.23
C THR A 50 13.20 -2.66 2.15
N TYR A 51 12.00 -2.49 1.61
CA TYR A 51 11.71 -1.40 0.69
C TYR A 51 11.53 -0.11 1.49
N SER A 52 12.37 0.89 1.22
CA SER A 52 12.41 2.11 2.02
C SER A 52 12.87 3.30 1.19
N ARG A 53 12.54 4.50 1.67
CA ARG A 53 13.04 5.76 1.13
C ARG A 53 14.33 6.11 1.86
N ILE A 54 15.41 6.25 1.11
CA ILE A 54 16.70 6.69 1.61
C ILE A 54 16.72 8.21 1.59
N HIS A 55 16.91 8.80 2.77
CA HIS A 55 17.19 10.23 2.91
C HIS A 55 18.70 10.43 2.95
N PHE A 56 19.22 11.28 2.07
CA PHE A 56 20.64 11.61 2.03
C PHE A 56 20.89 12.90 2.80
N THR A 57 21.92 12.93 3.63
CA THR A 57 22.36 14.17 4.27
C THR A 57 23.08 15.04 3.23
N GLY A 58 22.53 16.21 2.91
CA GLY A 58 23.11 17.17 1.94
C GLY A 58 22.08 17.67 0.92
N THR A 59 22.53 17.96 -0.31
CA THR A 59 21.70 18.50 -1.40
C THR A 59 21.11 17.43 -2.33
N TYR A 60 21.38 16.15 -2.06
CA TYR A 60 20.89 15.04 -2.86
C TYR A 60 19.40 14.80 -2.60
N LYS A 61 18.66 14.47 -3.66
CA LYS A 61 17.24 14.11 -3.55
C LYS A 61 17.10 12.75 -2.90
N ASP A 62 16.08 12.61 -2.07
CA ASP A 62 15.67 11.32 -1.54
C ASP A 62 15.35 10.34 -2.66
N LEU A 63 15.70 9.07 -2.43
CA LEU A 63 15.49 8.01 -3.41
C LEU A 63 14.88 6.79 -2.75
N TRP A 64 13.92 6.17 -3.44
CA TRP A 64 13.42 4.85 -3.06
C TRP A 64 14.44 3.76 -3.40
N THR A 65 14.58 2.75 -2.53
CA THR A 65 15.39 1.59 -2.85
C THR A 65 14.88 0.88 -4.09
N VAL A 66 15.79 0.23 -4.83
CA VAL A 66 15.42 -0.50 -6.04
C VAL A 66 14.64 -1.77 -5.64
N PRO A 67 13.38 -1.95 -6.09
CA PRO A 67 12.57 -3.05 -5.64
C PRO A 67 13.04 -4.39 -6.23
N THR A 68 13.14 -5.41 -5.40
CA THR A 68 13.51 -6.78 -5.82
C THR A 68 12.41 -7.41 -6.67
N LYS A 69 12.71 -8.54 -7.35
CA LYS A 69 11.69 -9.28 -8.13
C LYS A 69 10.47 -9.69 -7.28
N ALA A 70 10.68 -10.03 -6.02
CA ALA A 70 9.60 -10.41 -5.11
C ALA A 70 8.75 -9.20 -4.71
N GLN A 71 9.38 -8.08 -4.38
CA GLN A 71 8.68 -6.83 -4.06
C GLN A 71 7.87 -6.31 -5.23
N ARG A 72 8.44 -6.32 -6.45
CA ARG A 72 7.71 -5.95 -7.67
C ARG A 72 6.46 -6.80 -7.88
N LEU A 73 6.57 -8.12 -7.70
CA LEU A 73 5.41 -9.02 -7.80
C LEU A 73 4.34 -8.64 -6.77
N ILE A 74 4.73 -8.41 -5.51
CA ILE A 74 3.81 -8.04 -4.45
C ILE A 74 3.13 -6.69 -4.76
N PHE A 75 3.89 -5.69 -5.18
CA PHE A 75 3.35 -4.39 -5.53
C PHE A 75 2.42 -4.44 -6.73
N SER A 76 2.75 -5.20 -7.78
CA SER A 76 1.83 -5.43 -8.92
C SER A 76 0.54 -6.14 -8.51
N LEU A 77 0.62 -7.17 -7.65
CA LEU A 77 -0.57 -7.89 -7.18
C LEU A 77 -1.48 -7.02 -6.33
N LEU A 78 -0.91 -6.14 -5.52
CA LEU A 78 -1.63 -5.22 -4.66
C LEU A 78 -1.93 -3.86 -5.33
N LYS A 79 -1.58 -3.69 -6.60
CA LYS A 79 -1.70 -2.43 -7.36
C LYS A 79 -1.04 -1.22 -6.68
N ILE A 80 0.07 -1.47 -5.99
CA ILE A 80 0.86 -0.43 -5.33
C ILE A 80 1.84 0.15 -6.35
N GLU A 81 1.92 1.48 -6.39
CA GLU A 81 2.87 2.19 -7.23
C GLU A 81 4.32 1.95 -6.79
N TYR A 82 5.20 1.74 -7.76
CA TYR A 82 6.64 1.65 -7.48
C TYR A 82 7.47 2.12 -8.67
N HIS A 83 8.67 2.62 -8.37
CA HIS A 83 9.64 3.01 -9.38
C HIS A 83 10.54 1.84 -9.79
N TRP A 84 10.67 1.61 -11.10
CA TRP A 84 11.55 0.59 -11.65
C TRP A 84 12.13 1.02 -12.99
N LYS A 85 13.47 0.99 -13.11
CA LYS A 85 14.20 1.35 -14.34
C LYS A 85 13.77 2.69 -14.95
N GLY A 86 13.54 3.71 -14.10
CA GLY A 86 13.13 5.04 -14.54
C GLY A 86 11.65 5.21 -14.86
N ASN A 87 10.85 4.14 -14.77
CA ASN A 87 9.41 4.20 -15.00
C ASN A 87 8.64 4.02 -13.68
N THR A 88 7.51 4.73 -13.54
CA THR A 88 6.52 4.46 -12.48
C THR A 88 5.57 3.39 -12.98
N VAL A 89 5.44 2.31 -12.22
CA VAL A 89 4.57 1.17 -12.54
C VAL A 89 3.33 1.22 -11.67
N ASN A 90 2.19 0.76 -12.19
CA ASN A 90 0.87 0.77 -11.54
C ASN A 90 0.31 2.16 -11.23
N LEU A 91 0.66 3.18 -12.03
CA LEU A 91 0.09 4.52 -11.88
C LEU A 91 -1.44 4.41 -11.94
N GLU A 92 -2.13 4.65 -10.82
CA GLU A 92 -3.59 4.73 -10.85
C GLU A 92 -3.94 5.99 -11.66
N LYS A 93 -4.68 5.82 -12.76
CA LYS A 93 -5.25 6.98 -13.45
C LYS A 93 -6.13 7.72 -12.43
N PRO A 94 -6.05 9.06 -12.33
CA PRO A 94 -6.95 9.83 -11.49
C PRO A 94 -8.39 9.38 -11.76
N ILE A 95 -9.15 9.17 -10.70
CA ILE A 95 -10.59 8.94 -10.78
C ILE A 95 -11.14 10.24 -11.40
N GLU A 96 -11.41 10.23 -12.71
CA GLU A 96 -12.12 11.33 -13.33
C GLU A 96 -13.49 11.39 -12.65
N PRO A 97 -13.93 12.56 -12.15
CA PRO A 97 -15.27 12.69 -11.62
C PRO A 97 -16.24 12.35 -12.76
N GLU A 98 -17.09 11.34 -12.53
CA GLU A 98 -18.21 11.02 -13.40
C GLU A 98 -18.98 12.32 -13.65
N ASP A 99 -18.95 12.79 -14.90
CA ASP A 99 -19.74 13.92 -15.38
C ASP A 99 -21.21 13.54 -15.23
N ASN A 100 -21.80 13.96 -14.10
CA ASN A 100 -23.20 13.74 -13.80
C ASN A 100 -24.00 14.77 -14.62
N GLY A 101 -24.07 14.52 -15.93
CA GLY A 101 -24.82 15.32 -16.88
C GLY A 101 -26.26 15.47 -16.40
N GLU A 102 -26.61 16.67 -15.99
CA GLU A 102 -27.98 17.10 -15.75
C GLU A 102 -28.74 16.92 -17.07
N GLN A 103 -29.59 15.88 -17.14
CA GLN A 103 -30.67 15.84 -18.10
C GLN A 103 -31.73 16.83 -17.61
N GLU A 104 -31.70 18.04 -18.17
CA GLU A 104 -32.87 18.90 -18.26
C GLU A 104 -33.93 18.14 -19.07
N ASP A 105 -34.89 17.53 -18.36
CA ASP A 105 -36.13 17.08 -18.98
C ASP A 105 -36.95 18.33 -19.33
N GLU A 106 -36.70 18.84 -20.55
CA GLU A 106 -37.56 19.79 -21.22
C GLU A 106 -38.71 19.04 -21.93
N GLU A 107 -39.85 19.74 -22.01
CA GLU A 107 -41.03 19.52 -22.87
C GLU A 107 -42.28 18.87 -22.24
N PRO A 108 -43.49 19.15 -22.78
CA PRO A 108 -43.98 20.37 -23.47
C PRO A 108 -45.27 20.97 -22.86
#